data_AF-A0A4Q8Y580-F1
#
_entry.id   AF-A0A4Q8Y580-F1
#
_cell.length_a   1.000
_cell.length_b   1.000
_cell.length_c   1.000
_cell.angle_alpha   90.00
_cell.angle_beta   90.00
_cell.angle_gamma   90.00
#
_symmetry.space_group_name_H-M   'P 1'
#
loop_
_entity.id
_entity.type
_entity.pdbx_description
1 polymer ?
#
loop_
_entity_poly.entity_id
_entity_poly.type
_entity_poly.pdbx_seq_one_letter_code
_entity_poly.pdbx_strand_id
1 'polypeptide(L)'
;MLALLYAIYLPVNIALVLLAYALSPFLAAWSMKHGPVLPGRWRWFSTLNSDLDGYIPQNVAGFDPAAKGFKLWWQRTRWTWRNPCNGWQSEVLGVDDIASAFTVKRDLPLPFGFYLKLWLGWNPIKRGGNYYPFMFQVAPKRA
;
A
#
# COMPACT_ATOMS: atom_id res chain seq x y z
N MET A 1 23.91 -2.17 -6.87
CA MET A 1 23.02 -2.68 -7.93
C MET A 1 21.54 -2.44 -7.62
N LEU A 2 21.03 -2.86 -6.46
CA LEU A 2 19.63 -2.67 -6.04
C LEU A 2 19.17 -1.20 -5.92
N ALA A 3 19.99 -0.31 -5.36
CA ALA A 3 19.66 1.12 -5.30
C ALA A 3 19.55 1.79 -6.69
N LEU A 4 20.28 1.28 -7.69
CA LEU A 4 20.19 1.78 -9.06
C LEU A 4 18.90 1.29 -9.74
N LEU A 5 18.56 0.01 -9.58
CA LEU A 5 17.27 -0.54 -10.03
C LEU A 5 16.11 0.21 -9.36
N TYR A 6 16.21 0.49 -8.07
CA TYR A 6 15.24 1.32 -7.35
C TYR A 6 15.08 2.68 -8.01
N ALA A 7 16.18 3.39 -8.30
CA ALA A 7 16.12 4.71 -8.94
C ALA A 7 15.47 4.66 -10.33
N ILE A 8 15.71 3.59 -11.10
CA ILE A 8 15.11 3.38 -12.42
C ILE A 8 13.61 3.07 -12.31
N TYR A 9 13.20 2.25 -11.35
CA TYR A 9 11.80 1.86 -11.15
C TYR A 9 10.99 2.86 -10.31
N LEU A 10 11.64 3.82 -9.65
CA LEU A 10 10.98 4.80 -8.79
C LEU A 10 9.88 5.59 -9.52
N PRO A 11 10.08 6.11 -10.76
CA PRO A 11 9.02 6.79 -11.49
C PRO A 11 7.82 5.88 -11.78
N VAL A 12 8.07 4.62 -12.16
CA VAL A 12 7.02 3.61 -12.40
C VAL A 12 6.26 3.31 -11.11
N ASN A 13 6.97 3.14 -10.00
CA ASN A 13 6.33 2.95 -8.70
C ASN A 13 5.45 4.15 -8.33
N ILE A 14 5.97 5.37 -8.44
CA ILE A 14 5.20 6.59 -8.13
C ILE A 14 3.92 6.65 -8.98
N ALA A 15 4.03 6.39 -10.28
CA ALA A 15 2.87 6.34 -11.17
C ALA A 15 1.85 5.29 -10.72
N LEU A 16 2.28 4.08 -10.37
CA LEU A 16 1.39 3.03 -9.87
C LEU A 16 0.80 3.33 -8.50
N VAL A 17 1.52 4.03 -7.62
CA VAL A 17 1.00 4.51 -6.33
C VAL A 17 -0.10 5.55 -6.55
N LEU A 18 0.13 6.55 -7.40
CA LEU A 18 -0.86 7.56 -7.74
C LEU A 18 -2.09 6.92 -8.41
N LEU A 19 -1.85 5.97 -9.31
CA LEU A 19 -2.91 5.18 -9.93
C LEU A 19 -3.67 4.35 -8.89
N ALA A 20 -3.00 3.76 -7.91
CA ALA A 20 -3.66 3.06 -6.81
C ALA A 20 -4.56 4.01 -6.02
N TYR A 21 -4.10 5.22 -5.68
CA TYR A 21 -4.94 6.23 -5.01
C TYR A 21 -6.20 6.54 -5.84
N ALA A 22 -6.05 6.77 -7.14
CA ALA A 22 -7.16 7.07 -8.04
C ALA A 22 -8.14 5.90 -8.22
N LEU A 23 -7.62 4.67 -8.36
CA LEU A 23 -8.44 3.48 -8.65
C LEU A 23 -9.08 2.86 -7.40
N SER A 24 -8.56 3.13 -6.20
CA SER A 24 -9.01 2.47 -4.96
C SER A 24 -10.53 2.51 -4.75
N PRO A 25 -11.25 3.63 -4.95
CA PRO A 25 -12.71 3.66 -4.81
C PRO A 25 -13.44 2.70 -5.75
N PHE A 26 -12.94 2.56 -6.99
CA PHE A 26 -13.52 1.68 -8.00
C PHE A 26 -13.21 0.21 -7.72
N LEU A 27 -11.96 -0.10 -7.33
CA LEU A 27 -11.56 -1.46 -6.95
C LEU A 27 -12.31 -1.92 -5.69
N ALA A 28 -12.52 -1.03 -4.72
CA ALA A 28 -13.36 -1.28 -3.57
C ALA A 28 -14.81 -1.57 -4.00
N ALA A 29 -15.40 -0.76 -4.89
CA ALA A 29 -16.76 -0.99 -5.38
C ALA A 29 -16.90 -2.32 -6.13
N TRP A 30 -15.92 -2.69 -6.97
CA TRP A 30 -15.88 -4.00 -7.62
C TRP A 30 -15.86 -5.13 -6.59
N SER A 31 -15.00 -5.02 -5.58
CA SER A 31 -14.85 -6.05 -4.55
C SER A 31 -16.09 -6.26 -3.70
N MET A 32 -16.92 -5.21 -3.53
CA MET A 32 -18.19 -5.32 -2.80
C MET A 32 -19.18 -6.25 -3.51
N LYS A 33 -19.03 -6.43 -4.83
CA LYS A 33 -19.89 -7.27 -5.66
C LYS A 33 -19.29 -8.65 -5.95
N HIS A 34 -17.97 -8.73 -6.07
CA HIS A 34 -17.28 -9.93 -6.57
C HIS A 34 -16.37 -10.61 -5.54
N GLY A 35 -16.34 -10.10 -4.32
CA GLY A 35 -15.47 -10.58 -3.26
C GLY A 35 -14.18 -9.76 -3.14
N PRO A 36 -13.44 -9.94 -2.03
CA PRO A 36 -12.37 -9.02 -1.67
C PRO A 36 -11.07 -9.25 -2.45
N VAL A 37 -10.96 -10.36 -3.18
CA VAL A 37 -9.77 -10.73 -3.94
C VAL A 37 -9.89 -10.25 -5.39
N LEU A 38 -9.01 -9.35 -5.80
CA LEU A 38 -8.94 -8.88 -7.18
C LEU A 38 -8.46 -10.01 -8.13
N PRO A 39 -8.87 -10.01 -9.41
CA PRO A 39 -8.45 -11.02 -10.38
C PRO A 39 -7.16 -10.62 -11.12
N GLY A 40 -6.31 -11.59 -11.45
CA GLY A 40 -5.14 -11.40 -12.30
C GLY A 40 -4.23 -10.24 -11.84
N ARG A 41 -3.79 -9.41 -12.79
CA ARG A 41 -2.91 -8.26 -12.52
C ARG A 41 -3.55 -7.16 -11.69
N TRP A 42 -4.88 -7.16 -11.49
CA TRP A 42 -5.50 -6.20 -10.57
C TRP A 42 -5.04 -6.44 -9.12
N ARG A 43 -4.58 -7.65 -8.77
CA ARG A 43 -3.94 -7.94 -7.48
C ARG A 43 -2.69 -7.13 -7.20
N TRP A 44 -2.09 -6.53 -8.22
CA TRP A 44 -1.01 -5.57 -8.03
C TRP A 44 -1.43 -4.38 -7.18
N PHE A 45 -2.71 -4.01 -7.20
CA PHE A 45 -3.30 -2.92 -6.40
C PHE A 45 -3.92 -3.38 -5.07
N SER A 46 -3.76 -4.65 -4.70
CA SER A 46 -4.07 -5.15 -3.36
C SER A 46 -2.80 -5.48 -2.58
N THR A 47 -2.95 -5.90 -1.32
CA THR A 47 -1.86 -6.45 -0.52
C THR A 47 -1.63 -7.93 -0.84
N LEU A 48 -0.39 -8.44 -0.82
CA LEU A 48 -0.15 -9.87 -1.16
C LEU A 48 -0.61 -10.83 -0.07
N ASN A 49 -0.58 -10.38 1.18
CA ASN A 49 -1.00 -11.15 2.34
C ASN A 49 -2.47 -10.91 2.70
N SER A 50 -3.16 -10.03 1.97
CA SER A 50 -4.50 -9.64 2.34
C SER A 50 -5.27 -9.15 1.13
N ASP A 51 -6.51 -9.59 1.04
CA ASP A 51 -7.50 -9.08 0.11
C ASP A 51 -7.77 -7.57 0.30
N LEU A 52 -8.71 -6.99 -0.45
CA LEU A 52 -9.12 -5.58 -0.25
C LEU A 52 -9.79 -5.36 1.12
N ASP A 53 -10.26 -6.42 1.78
CA ASP A 53 -10.66 -6.40 3.20
C ASP A 53 -9.47 -6.32 4.13
N GLY A 54 -8.24 -6.44 3.63
CA GLY A 54 -7.05 -6.22 4.42
C GLY A 54 -6.82 -7.21 5.54
N TYR A 55 -7.43 -8.42 5.49
CA TYR A 55 -7.36 -9.67 6.32
C TYR A 55 -6.54 -9.73 7.62
N ILE A 56 -5.52 -8.87 7.81
CA ILE A 56 -5.07 -8.40 9.12
C ILE A 56 -6.30 -8.11 9.99
N PRO A 57 -6.34 -8.61 11.24
CA PRO A 57 -7.45 -8.35 12.12
C PRO A 57 -7.64 -6.83 12.20
N GLN A 58 -8.77 -6.39 11.66
CA GLN A 58 -9.01 -4.98 11.31
C GLN A 58 -8.89 -4.05 12.54
N ASN A 59 -9.06 -4.62 13.73
CA ASN A 59 -8.83 -3.97 15.02
C ASN A 59 -7.40 -3.40 15.19
N VAL A 60 -6.36 -3.97 14.56
CA VAL A 60 -4.97 -3.49 14.70
C VAL A 60 -4.73 -2.21 13.88
N ALA A 61 -5.53 -1.97 12.84
CA ALA A 61 -5.39 -0.81 11.96
C ALA A 61 -6.46 0.26 12.18
N GLY A 62 -7.31 0.10 13.21
CA GLY A 62 -8.43 1.01 13.49
C GLY A 62 -9.61 0.86 12.52
N PHE A 63 -9.74 -0.31 11.89
CA PHE A 63 -10.82 -0.64 10.99
C PHE A 63 -11.85 -1.55 11.70
N ASP A 64 -13.13 -1.36 11.38
CA ASP A 64 -14.25 -2.10 11.99
C ASP A 64 -14.46 -3.44 11.27
N PRO A 65 -14.22 -4.59 11.93
CA PRO A 65 -14.42 -5.91 11.32
C PRO A 65 -15.88 -6.21 10.95
N ALA A 66 -16.84 -5.47 11.51
CA ALA A 66 -18.26 -5.61 11.20
C ALA A 66 -18.75 -4.60 10.15
N ALA A 67 -17.84 -3.85 9.51
CA ALA A 67 -18.21 -2.85 8.50
C ALA A 67 -19.00 -3.48 7.34
N LYS A 68 -20.08 -2.80 6.93
CA LYS A 68 -20.93 -3.18 5.79
C LYS A 68 -21.24 -1.97 4.90
N GLY A 69 -21.72 -2.22 3.69
CA GLY A 69 -22.17 -1.19 2.77
C GLY A 69 -21.11 -0.11 2.52
N PHE A 70 -21.51 1.15 2.65
CA PHE A 70 -20.62 2.30 2.44
C PHE A 70 -19.41 2.31 3.40
N LYS A 71 -19.60 1.88 4.66
CA LYS A 71 -18.51 1.81 5.64
C LYS A 71 -17.42 0.84 5.18
N LEU A 72 -17.83 -0.35 4.72
CA LEU A 72 -16.90 -1.35 4.19
C LEU A 72 -16.20 -0.87 2.93
N TRP A 73 -16.95 -0.30 1.98
CA TRP A 73 -16.39 0.30 0.77
C TRP A 73 -15.31 1.34 1.07
N TRP A 74 -15.57 2.23 2.04
CA TRP A 74 -14.61 3.25 2.43
C TRP A 74 -13.39 2.66 3.14
N GLN A 75 -13.60 1.63 3.95
CA GLN A 75 -12.52 0.88 4.59
C GLN A 75 -11.57 0.25 3.59
N ARG A 76 -12.11 -0.46 2.58
CA ARG A 76 -11.34 -1.06 1.49
C ARG A 76 -10.58 -0.01 0.68
N THR A 77 -11.23 1.13 0.39
CA THR A 77 -10.59 2.25 -0.29
C THR A 77 -9.38 2.76 0.52
N ARG A 78 -9.56 3.02 1.81
CA ARG A 78 -8.50 3.48 2.71
C ARG A 78 -7.42 2.43 2.92
N TRP A 79 -7.75 1.15 2.87
CA TRP A 79 -6.80 0.05 2.97
C TRP A 79 -5.78 0.11 1.83
N THR A 80 -6.28 0.24 0.60
CA THR A 80 -5.42 0.38 -0.58
C THR A 80 -4.62 1.67 -0.54
N TRP A 81 -5.19 2.79 -0.10
CA TRP A 81 -4.44 4.03 0.10
C TRP A 81 -3.30 3.92 1.12
N ARG A 82 -3.48 3.09 2.15
CA ARG A 82 -2.43 2.82 3.14
C ARG A 82 -1.33 1.90 2.61
N ASN A 83 -1.64 1.03 1.64
CA ASN A 83 -0.72 0.05 1.08
C ASN A 83 -0.79 0.06 -0.47
N PRO A 84 -0.53 1.22 -1.11
CA PRO A 84 -0.79 1.38 -2.53
C PRO A 84 0.14 0.48 -3.33
N CYS A 85 -0.44 -0.22 -4.31
CA CYS A 85 0.24 -1.16 -5.22
C CYS A 85 1.19 -2.20 -4.57
N ASN A 86 0.91 -2.62 -3.33
CA ASN A 86 1.77 -3.54 -2.58
C ASN A 86 2.01 -4.88 -3.29
N GLY A 87 1.02 -5.39 -4.03
CA GLY A 87 1.14 -6.55 -4.92
C GLY A 87 2.31 -6.44 -5.86
N TRP A 88 2.29 -5.41 -6.72
CA TRP A 88 3.36 -5.16 -7.69
C TRP A 88 4.69 -4.87 -7.01
N GLN A 89 4.67 -4.10 -5.93
CA GLN A 89 5.87 -3.73 -5.19
C GLN A 89 6.61 -4.94 -4.63
N SER A 90 5.92 -5.94 -4.10
CA SER A 90 6.60 -7.12 -3.56
C SER A 90 6.86 -8.20 -4.61
N GLU A 91 6.02 -8.30 -5.66
CA GLU A 91 6.21 -9.27 -6.75
C GLU A 91 7.35 -8.86 -7.70
N VAL A 92 7.41 -7.57 -8.09
CA VAL A 92 8.31 -7.09 -9.16
C VAL A 92 9.49 -6.29 -8.60
N LEU A 93 9.27 -5.49 -7.55
CA LEU A 93 10.33 -4.68 -6.93
C LEU A 93 10.84 -5.25 -5.61
N GLY A 94 10.32 -6.39 -5.18
CA GLY A 94 10.65 -6.97 -3.89
C GLY A 94 12.08 -7.50 -3.86
N VAL A 95 12.65 -7.58 -2.66
CA VAL A 95 13.91 -8.29 -2.42
C VAL A 95 13.72 -9.34 -1.34
N ASP A 96 14.43 -10.45 -1.45
CA ASP A 96 14.29 -11.58 -0.52
C ASP A 96 15.16 -11.42 0.72
N ASP A 97 16.24 -10.64 0.60
CA ASP A 97 17.28 -10.46 1.61
C ASP A 97 17.27 -9.05 2.22
N ILE A 98 17.18 -8.96 3.54
CA ILE A 98 17.14 -7.70 4.30
C ILE A 98 18.49 -6.99 4.31
N ALA A 99 19.61 -7.72 4.20
CA ALA A 99 20.93 -7.12 4.15
C ALA A 99 21.10 -6.27 2.88
N SER A 100 20.31 -6.56 1.84
CA SER A 100 20.25 -5.81 0.60
C SER A 100 19.22 -4.66 0.60
N ALA A 101 18.32 -4.65 1.59
CA ALA A 101 17.30 -3.63 1.78
C ALA A 101 17.86 -2.39 2.49
N PHE A 102 17.57 -1.20 1.97
CA PHE A 102 17.79 0.06 2.68
C PHE A 102 16.46 0.77 2.89
N THR A 103 16.34 1.64 3.87
CA THR A 103 15.20 2.55 3.99
C THR A 103 15.62 3.90 4.58
N VAL A 104 15.23 4.98 3.91
CA VAL A 104 15.31 6.35 4.39
C VAL A 104 13.90 6.85 4.65
N LYS A 105 13.59 7.28 5.88
CA LYS A 105 12.27 7.79 6.26
C LYS A 105 12.37 9.27 6.61
N ARG A 106 11.52 10.08 5.98
CA ARG A 106 11.34 11.49 6.30
C ARG A 106 9.85 11.82 6.35
N ASP A 107 9.42 12.40 7.46
CA ASP A 107 8.07 12.95 7.58
C ASP A 107 8.17 14.47 7.43
N LEU A 108 7.52 15.01 6.41
CA LEU A 108 7.45 16.45 6.13
C LEU A 108 6.14 16.99 6.70
N PRO A 109 6.16 17.99 7.59
CA PRO A 109 4.94 18.61 8.08
C PRO A 109 4.23 19.35 6.94
N LEU A 110 2.91 19.26 6.92
CA LEU A 110 2.01 20.00 6.04
C LEU A 110 1.05 20.87 6.89
N PRO A 111 0.40 21.89 6.29
CA PRO A 111 -0.63 22.67 6.98
C PRO A 111 -1.74 21.79 7.57
N PHE A 112 -2.47 22.31 8.58
CA PHE A 112 -3.61 21.65 9.23
C PHE A 112 -3.32 20.32 9.94
N GLY A 113 -2.08 20.11 10.40
CA GLY A 113 -1.69 18.89 11.11
C GLY A 113 -1.63 17.66 10.20
N PHE A 114 -1.31 17.85 8.93
CA PHE A 114 -1.03 16.74 8.03
C PHE A 114 0.48 16.50 7.95
N TYR A 115 0.87 15.30 7.55
CA TYR A 115 2.26 14.98 7.24
C TYR A 115 2.35 14.25 5.91
N LEU A 116 3.36 14.63 5.13
CA LEU A 116 3.81 13.87 3.98
C LEU A 116 4.95 12.96 4.40
N LYS A 117 4.69 11.65 4.41
CA LYS A 117 5.68 10.63 4.71
C LYS A 117 6.40 10.21 3.44
N LEU A 118 7.64 10.66 3.32
CA LEU A 118 8.57 10.27 2.28
C LEU A 118 9.45 9.15 2.82
N TRP A 119 9.02 7.92 2.58
CA TRP A 119 9.84 6.75 2.88
C TRP A 119 10.38 6.27 1.53
N LEU A 120 11.68 5.98 1.46
CA LEU A 120 12.36 5.55 0.26
C LEU A 120 13.17 4.31 0.59
N GLY A 121 13.07 3.26 -0.23
CA GLY A 121 13.69 1.97 0.02
C GLY A 121 12.69 0.92 0.53
N TRP A 122 13.18 -0.19 1.07
CA TRP A 122 12.42 -1.41 1.38
C TRP A 122 12.05 -1.55 2.86
N ASN A 123 10.81 -1.97 3.11
CA ASN A 123 10.36 -2.35 4.44
C ASN A 123 11.27 -3.44 5.01
N PRO A 124 11.72 -3.34 6.27
CA PRO A 124 12.31 -4.49 6.96
C PRO A 124 11.31 -5.60 7.31
N ILE A 125 10.02 -5.44 7.01
CA ILE A 125 8.99 -6.47 7.24
C ILE A 125 8.56 -7.07 5.90
N LYS A 126 8.68 -8.40 5.79
CA LYS A 126 8.25 -9.15 4.60
C LYS A 126 6.72 -9.16 4.47
N ARG A 127 6.25 -9.04 3.22
CA ARG A 127 4.87 -9.37 2.83
C ARG A 127 4.91 -10.12 1.50
N GLY A 128 4.16 -11.21 1.39
CA GLY A 128 4.19 -12.09 0.22
C GLY A 128 5.55 -12.76 0.00
N GLY A 129 6.31 -13.04 1.07
CA GLY A 129 7.65 -13.65 1.00
C GLY A 129 8.80 -12.65 0.85
N ASN A 130 8.52 -11.42 0.40
CA ASN A 130 9.54 -10.46 -0.01
C ASN A 130 9.48 -9.19 0.84
N TYR A 131 10.62 -8.54 1.03
CA TYR A 131 10.68 -7.14 1.45
C TYR A 131 10.24 -6.28 0.27
N TYR A 132 9.40 -5.28 0.49
CA TYR A 132 8.85 -4.45 -0.57
C TYR A 132 9.11 -2.97 -0.30
N PRO A 133 9.16 -2.12 -1.32
CA PRO A 133 9.42 -0.70 -1.14
C PRO A 133 8.34 -0.01 -0.28
N PHE A 134 8.75 0.79 0.70
CA PHE A 134 7.89 1.79 1.34
C PHE A 134 8.01 3.07 0.56
N MET A 135 6.88 3.60 0.11
CA MET A 135 6.86 4.86 -0.62
C MET A 135 5.72 5.77 -0.19
N PHE A 136 5.99 7.07 -0.34
CA PHE A 136 5.06 8.21 -0.39
C PHE A 136 3.66 7.95 0.19
N GLN A 137 3.48 8.26 1.48
CA GLN A 137 2.18 8.22 2.14
C GLN A 137 1.80 9.62 2.60
N VAL A 138 0.57 10.05 2.30
CA VAL A 138 0.00 11.23 2.95
C VAL A 138 -0.88 10.72 4.07
N ALA A 139 -0.55 11.08 5.30
CA ALA A 139 -1.31 10.65 6.47
C ALA A 139 -1.84 11.89 7.23
N PRO A 140 -3.16 12.01 7.45
CA PRO A 140 -3.67 12.86 8.52
C PRO A 140 -3.20 12.30 9.85
N LYS A 141 -2.47 13.09 10.63
CA LYS A 141 -2.18 12.77 12.03
C LYS A 141 -2.32 14.05 12.84
N ARG A 142 -3.33 14.12 13.71
CA ARG A 142 -3.33 15.14 14.75
C ARG A 142 -2.04 14.99 15.56
N ALA A 143 -1.27 16.07 15.61
CA ALA A 143 -0.26 16.27 16.64
C ALA A 143 -0.93 16.34 18.01
#